data_AF-A0A4Y2TW44-F1
#
_entry.id   AF-A0A4Y2TW44-F1
#
_cell.length_a   1.000
_cell.length_b   1.000
_cell.length_c   1.000
_cell.angle_alpha   90.00
_cell.angle_beta   90.00
_cell.angle_gamma   90.00
#
_symmetry.space_group_name_H-M   'P 1'
#
loop_
_entity.id
_entity.type
_entity.pdbx_description
1 polymer ?
#
loop_
_entity_poly.entity_id
_entity_poly.type
_entity_poly.pdbx_seq_one_letter_code
_entity_poly.pdbx_strand_id
1 'polypeptide(L)'
;MKKLKKLGDFPVETYPHRTLNYSRGIISEKDLLKDSESDIVRELGCYKVIEARRINIKRDGVLIPTHHVILTFSTPELPKAMRAGVLAL
;
A
#
# COMPACT_ATOMS: atom_id res chain seq x y z
N MET A 1 -15.33 0.39 -4.87
CA MET A 1 -16.06 0.49 -3.58
C MET A 1 -17.54 0.63 -3.86
N LYS A 2 -18.38 -0.27 -3.33
CA LYS A 2 -19.83 -0.14 -3.43
C LYS A 2 -20.27 0.90 -2.38
N LYS A 3 -20.88 1.99 -2.84
CA LYS A 3 -21.41 3.07 -2.01
C LYS A 3 -22.92 2.81 -1.83
N LEU A 4 -23.37 2.57 -0.60
CA LEU A 4 -24.80 2.43 -0.34
C LEU A 4 -25.41 3.84 -0.37
N LYS A 5 -26.43 4.03 -1.21
CA LYS A 5 -27.12 5.33 -1.34
C LYS A 5 -28.49 5.33 -0.66
N LYS A 6 -29.08 4.16 -0.48
CA LYS A 6 -30.39 3.98 0.17
C LYS A 6 -30.41 2.71 1.00
N LEU A 7 -31.08 2.75 2.14
CA LEU A 7 -31.43 1.61 2.97
C LEU A 7 -32.96 1.49 2.97
N GLY A 8 -33.50 0.59 2.13
CA GLY A 8 -34.91 0.64 1.76
C GLY A 8 -35.22 1.95 1.01
N ASP A 9 -36.19 2.72 1.51
CA ASP A 9 -36.56 4.02 0.95
C ASP A 9 -35.76 5.21 1.51
N PHE A 10 -34.98 4.99 2.58
CA PHE A 10 -34.24 6.06 3.25
C PHE A 10 -32.92 6.37 2.54
N PRO A 11 -32.66 7.62 2.14
CA PRO A 11 -31.36 8.02 1.61
C PRO A 11 -30.29 7.99 2.72
N VAL A 12 -29.12 7.46 2.40
CA VAL A 12 -27.98 7.35 3.34
C VAL A 12 -26.69 7.80 2.67
N GLU A 13 -25.81 8.42 3.47
CA GLU A 13 -24.45 8.75 3.06
C GLU A 13 -23.47 7.75 3.68
N THR A 14 -22.64 7.13 2.84
CA THR A 14 -21.58 6.23 3.32
C THR A 14 -20.21 6.77 3.00
N TYR A 15 -19.29 6.64 3.96
CA TYR A 15 -17.88 6.98 3.82
C TYR A 15 -17.02 5.72 3.98
N PRO A 16 -15.83 5.70 3.38
CA PRO A 16 -14.79 4.75 3.75
C PRO A 16 -14.55 4.81 5.26
N HIS A 17 -14.78 3.70 5.95
CA HIS A 17 -14.25 3.49 7.28
C HIS A 17 -12.73 3.71 7.31
N ARG A 18 -12.25 4.51 8.27
CA ARG A 18 -10.86 5.01 8.34
C ARG A 18 -9.77 3.94 8.33
N THR A 19 -10.06 2.73 8.78
CA THR A 19 -9.07 1.64 8.90
C THR A 19 -9.46 0.38 8.15
N LEU A 20 -10.76 0.16 7.90
CA LEU A 20 -11.26 -1.11 7.36
C LEU A 20 -11.14 -1.18 5.83
N ASN A 21 -10.75 -0.09 5.17
CA ASN A 21 -10.65 0.02 3.72
C ASN A 21 -9.22 0.05 3.21
N TYR A 22 -8.26 -0.24 4.09
CA TYR A 22 -6.86 -0.29 3.75
C TYR A 22 -6.30 -1.66 4.12
N SER A 23 -5.42 -2.15 3.28
CA SER A 23 -4.61 -3.35 3.54
C SER A 23 -3.15 -2.98 3.44
N ARG A 24 -2.28 -3.77 4.07
CA ARG A 24 -0.84 -3.55 4.06
C ARG A 24 -0.12 -4.81 3.63
N GLY A 25 0.86 -4.65 2.76
CA GLY A 25 1.72 -5.73 2.26
C GLY A 25 3.19 -5.36 2.41
N ILE A 26 4.06 -6.36 2.46
CA ILE A 26 5.52 -6.15 2.47
C ILE A 26 6.07 -6.63 1.14
N ILE A 27 6.88 -5.79 0.51
CA ILE A 27 7.67 -6.16 -0.67
C ILE A 27 9.15 -6.13 -0.30
N SER A 28 9.90 -7.05 -0.91
CA SER A 28 11.33 -7.23 -0.62
C SER A 28 12.06 -7.41 -1.95
N GLU A 29 12.66 -6.34 -2.44
CA GLU A 29 13.45 -6.38 -3.68
C GLU A 29 14.68 -5.49 -3.57
N LYS A 30 15.83 -6.00 -4.00
CA LYS A 30 17.13 -5.33 -3.86
C LYS A 30 17.18 -3.98 -4.54
N ASP A 31 16.53 -3.85 -5.70
CA ASP A 31 16.52 -2.60 -6.47
C ASP A 31 15.76 -1.48 -5.74
N LEU A 32 14.77 -1.83 -4.92
CA LEU A 32 14.02 -0.87 -4.11
C LEU A 32 14.90 -0.14 -3.11
N LEU A 33 16.12 -0.58 -2.80
CA LEU A 33 17.01 0.16 -1.91
C LEU A 33 17.37 1.54 -2.47
N LYS A 34 17.35 1.69 -3.80
CA LYS A 34 17.72 2.93 -4.51
C LYS A 34 16.53 3.88 -4.68
N ASP A 35 15.31 3.35 -4.63
CA ASP A 35 14.10 4.12 -4.90
C ASP A 35 13.62 4.91 -3.68
N SER A 36 13.07 6.10 -3.90
CA SER A 36 12.40 6.84 -2.83
C SER A 36 11.00 6.27 -2.59
N GLU A 37 10.45 6.46 -1.38
CA GLU A 37 9.07 6.06 -1.06
C GLU A 37 8.05 6.70 -2.01
N SER A 38 8.29 7.96 -2.42
CA SER A 38 7.46 8.66 -3.42
C SER A 38 7.51 8.02 -4.81
N ASP A 39 8.68 7.53 -5.24
CA ASP A 39 8.82 6.85 -6.53
C ASP A 39 8.06 5.52 -6.52
N ILE A 40 8.18 4.76 -5.42
CA ILE A 40 7.47 3.49 -5.24
C ILE A 40 5.95 3.70 -5.28
N VAL A 41 5.43 4.74 -4.62
CA VAL A 41 3.99 5.07 -4.68
C VAL A 41 3.56 5.47 -6.09
N ARG A 42 4.39 6.25 -6.82
CA ARG A 42 4.09 6.67 -8.18
C ARG A 42 4.00 5.46 -9.13
N GLU A 43 4.95 4.54 -9.04
CA GLU A 43 5.02 3.37 -9.92
C GLU A 43 3.94 2.33 -9.60
N LEU A 44 3.71 2.06 -8.30
CA LEU A 44 2.73 1.06 -7.86
C LEU A 44 1.32 1.64 -7.66
N GLY A 45 1.11 2.92 -7.97
CA GLY A 45 -0.19 3.58 -7.82
C GLY A 45 -1.31 2.94 -8.65
N CYS A 46 -0.96 2.33 -9.80
CA CYS A 46 -1.90 1.55 -10.61
C CYS A 46 -2.48 0.34 -9.85
N TYR A 47 -1.74 -0.17 -8.86
CA TYR A 47 -2.14 -1.25 -7.96
C TYR A 47 -2.78 -0.77 -6.66
N LYS A 48 -3.29 0.47 -6.64
CA LYS A 48 -3.98 1.05 -5.47
C LYS A 48 -3.08 1.31 -4.26
N VAL A 49 -1.76 1.28 -4.43
CA VAL A 49 -0.79 1.74 -3.43
C VAL A 49 -0.96 3.25 -3.23
N ILE A 50 -1.06 3.67 -1.98
CA ILE A 50 -1.20 5.09 -1.59
C ILE A 50 -0.08 5.56 -0.65
N GLU A 51 0.68 4.63 -0.08
CA GLU A 51 1.77 4.92 0.82
C GLU A 51 2.81 3.80 0.68
N ALA A 52 4.08 4.18 0.76
CA ALA A 52 5.20 3.26 0.89
C ALA A 52 6.03 3.71 2.09
N ARG A 53 6.45 2.75 2.93
CA ARG A 53 7.28 3.00 4.10
C ARG A 53 8.44 2.02 4.16
N ARG A 54 9.66 2.53 4.14
CA ARG A 54 10.88 1.74 4.23
C ARG A 54 11.09 1.22 5.64
N ILE A 55 11.43 -0.06 5.74
CA ILE A 55 11.84 -0.66 7.01
C ILE A 55 13.32 -0.35 7.22
N ASN A 56 13.64 0.29 8.33
CA ASN A 56 15.01 0.55 8.76
C ASN A 56 15.38 -0.40 9.89
N ILE A 57 16.57 -0.98 9.85
CA ILE A 57 17.13 -1.76 10.95
C ILE A 57 18.01 -0.83 11.78
N LYS A 58 17.89 -0.90 13.11
CA LYS A 58 18.79 -0.19 14.02
C LYS A 58 20.00 -1.08 14.33
N ARG A 59 21.21 -0.67 13.94
CA ARG A 59 22.49 -1.29 14.35
C ARG A 59 23.38 -0.23 14.97
N ASP A 60 23.90 -0.53 16.16
CA ASP A 60 24.82 0.35 16.90
C ASP A 60 24.29 1.79 17.06
N GLY A 61 22.98 1.93 17.27
CA GLY A 61 22.32 3.24 17.41
C GLY A 61 21.95 3.93 16.08
N VAL A 62 22.46 3.45 14.95
CA VAL A 62 22.24 4.02 13.62
C VAL A 62 21.10 3.29 12.90
N LEU A 63 20.21 4.04 12.25
CA LEU A 63 19.17 3.51 11.38
C LEU A 63 19.73 3.22 9.99
N ILE A 64 19.69 1.97 9.57
CA ILE A 64 20.18 1.49 8.28
C ILE A 64 18.96 1.11 7.42
N PRO A 65 18.77 1.74 6.25
CA PRO A 65 17.66 1.40 5.36
C PRO A 65 17.82 -0.01 4.80
N THR A 66 16.69 -0.72 4.67
CA THR A 66 16.64 -2.03 4.03
C THR A 66 15.92 -1.97 2.69
N HIS A 67 15.99 -3.08 1.96
CA HIS A 67 15.26 -3.30 0.72
C HIS A 67 13.80 -3.72 0.95
N HIS A 68 13.36 -3.80 2.22
CA HIS A 68 11.99 -4.12 2.59
C HIS A 68 11.16 -2.85 2.71
N VAL A 69 10.00 -2.86 2.05
CA VAL A 69 9.08 -1.72 2.02
C VAL A 69 7.68 -2.20 2.36
N ILE A 70 7.02 -1.50 3.27
CA ILE A 70 5.61 -1.69 3.60
C ILE A 70 4.80 -0.84 2.64
N LEU A 71 3.88 -1.45 1.91
CA LEU A 71 2.92 -0.76 1.06
C LEU A 71 1.58 -0.66 1.78
N THR A 72 0.94 0.51 1.73
CA THR A 72 -0.46 0.69 2.12
C THR A 72 -1.31 0.77 0.85
N PHE A 73 -2.31 -0.10 0.76
CA PHE A 73 -3.27 -0.15 -0.33
C PHE A 73 -4.57 0.52 0.08
N SER A 74 -5.22 1.23 -0.85
CA SER A 74 -6.57 1.78 -0.69
C SER A 74 -7.70 0.76 -0.87
N THR A 75 -7.38 -0.53 -0.76
CA THR A 75 -8.31 -1.65 -0.83
C THR A 75 -8.28 -2.46 0.46
N PRO A 76 -9.43 -2.94 0.95
CA PRO A 76 -9.50 -3.79 2.15
C PRO A 76 -8.85 -5.16 1.94
N GLU A 77 -8.84 -5.64 0.69
CA GLU A 77 -8.22 -6.90 0.30
C GLU A 77 -6.87 -6.61 -0.37
N LEU A 78 -5.88 -7.45 -0.06
CA LEU A 78 -4.60 -7.46 -0.75
C LEU A 78 -4.79 -7.95 -2.20
N PRO A 79 -4.13 -7.32 -3.18
CA PRO A 79 -4.07 -7.87 -4.53
C PRO A 79 -3.52 -9.30 -4.50
N LYS A 80 -4.17 -10.23 -5.22
CA LYS A 80 -3.70 -11.63 -5.31
C LYS A 80 -2.37 -11.78 -6.04
N ALA A 81 -2.07 -10.83 -6.92
CA ALA A 81 -0.81 -10.72 -7.64
C ALA A 81 -0.65 -9.27 -8.13
N MET A 82 0.59 -8.81 -8.22
CA MET A 82 1.01 -7.50 -8.68
C MET A 82 2.21 -7.65 -9.61
N ARG A 83 2.14 -7.17 -10.84
CA ARG A 83 3.23 -7.29 -11.82
C ARG A 83 3.78 -5.93 -12.21
N ALA A 84 4.73 -5.43 -11.44
CA ALA A 84 5.42 -4.18 -11.75
C ALA A 84 6.71 -4.47 -12.53
N GLY A 85 6.63 -4.61 -13.86
CA GLY A 85 7.81 -4.90 -14.69
C GLY A 85 8.41 -6.31 -14.44
N VAL A 86 9.75 -6.41 -14.34
CA VAL A 86 10.50 -7.66 -13.99
C VAL A 86 10.27 -8.06 -12.51
N LEU A 87 9.33 -7.43 -11.81
CA LEU A 87 8.92 -7.80 -10.46
C LEU A 87 7.51 -8.39 -10.51
N ALA A 88 7.45 -9.71 -10.29
CA ALA A 88 6.21 -10.44 -10.12
C ALA A 88 6.00 -10.72 -8.63
N LEU A 89 4.89 -10.22 -8.10
CA LEU A 89 4.33 -10.49 -6.77
C LEU A 89 2.97 -11.18 -6.92
#